data_AF-A0A7X6ZQQ3-F1
#
_entry.id   AF-A0A7X6ZQQ3-F1
#
_cell.length_a   1.000
_cell.length_b   1.000
_cell.length_c   1.000
_cell.angle_alpha   90.00
_cell.angle_beta   90.00
_cell.angle_gamma   90.00
#
_symmetry.space_group_name_H-M   'P 1'
#
loop_
_entity.id
_entity.type
_entity.pdbx_description
1 polymer ?
#
loop_
_entity_poly.entity_id
_entity_poly.type
_entity_poly.pdbx_seq_one_letter_code
_entity_poly.pdbx_strand_id
1 'polypeptide(L)'
;MIFEWDQRKAQHNLRKHGVSFHEGATVLADPLAITYHDPDHSVSEQRFVTVSLSQAGRVLVVAHTDRGENIRIISARCTTKREQRYYEENE
;
A
#
# COMPACT_ATOMS: atom_id res chain seq x y z
N MET A 1 2.33 -10.60 11.31
CA MET A 1 1.57 -9.38 10.97
C MET A 1 0.13 -9.75 10.74
N ILE A 2 -0.79 -9.03 11.38
CA ILE A 2 -2.22 -9.17 11.12
C ILE A 2 -2.61 -7.99 10.23
N PHE A 3 -3.23 -8.28 9.08
CA PHE A 3 -3.71 -7.25 8.17
C PHE A 3 -5.20 -6.99 8.39
N GLU A 4 -5.54 -5.72 8.60
CA GLU A 4 -6.92 -5.28 8.82
C GLU A 4 -7.36 -4.30 7.74
N TRP A 5 -8.62 -4.36 7.34
CA TRP A 5 -9.20 -3.38 6.44
C TRP A 5 -10.71 -3.35 6.54
N ASP A 6 -11.29 -2.23 6.13
CA ASP A 6 -12.74 -2.11 5.97
C ASP A 6 -13.17 -2.86 4.69
N GLN A 7 -14.11 -3.79 4.83
CA GLN A 7 -14.61 -4.62 3.72
C GLN A 7 -15.31 -3.80 2.62
N ARG A 8 -16.09 -2.77 3.00
CA ARG A 8 -16.73 -1.87 2.03
C ARG A 8 -15.67 -1.07 1.27
N LYS A 9 -14.62 -0.63 1.98
CA LYS A 9 -13.49 0.07 1.37
C LYS A 9 -12.70 -0.85 0.44
N ALA A 10 -12.47 -2.10 0.82
CA ALA A 10 -11.80 -3.10 -0.01
C ALA A 10 -12.56 -3.35 -1.32
N GLN A 11 -13.87 -3.51 -1.25
CA GLN A 11 -14.72 -3.67 -2.44
C GLN A 11 -14.68 -2.42 -3.33
N HIS A 12 -14.78 -1.23 -2.74
CA HIS A 12 -14.69 0.02 -3.49
C HIS A 12 -13.31 0.20 -4.15
N ASN A 13 -12.24 -0.14 -3.44
CA ASN A 13 -10.88 -0.10 -3.97
C ASN A 13 -10.68 -1.06 -5.14
N LEU A 14 -11.18 -2.30 -5.01
CA LEU A 14 -11.13 -3.27 -6.08
C LEU A 14 -11.86 -2.78 -7.33
N ARG A 15 -13.06 -2.19 -7.16
CA ARG A 15 -13.82 -1.62 -8.28
C ARG A 15 -13.13 -0.42 -8.92
N LYS A 16 -12.48 0.44 -8.13
CA LYS A 16 -11.85 1.67 -8.60
C LYS A 16 -10.46 1.44 -9.21
N HIS A 17 -9.68 0.54 -8.63
CA HIS A 17 -8.25 0.36 -8.94
C HIS A 17 -7.92 -1.01 -9.53
N GLY A 18 -8.85 -1.96 -9.53
CA GLY A 18 -8.61 -3.33 -10.00
C GLY A 18 -7.67 -4.14 -9.10
N VAL A 19 -7.38 -3.64 -7.89
CA VAL A 19 -6.44 -4.24 -6.94
C VAL A 19 -7.19 -4.57 -5.65
N SER A 20 -7.05 -5.81 -5.19
CA SER A 20 -7.62 -6.24 -3.92
C SER A 20 -6.67 -5.89 -2.76
N PHE A 21 -7.22 -5.69 -1.56
CA PHE A 21 -6.38 -5.52 -0.37
C PHE A 21 -5.62 -6.79 0.02
N HIS A 22 -6.12 -7.98 -0.37
CA HIS A 22 -5.35 -9.21 -0.25
C HIS A 22 -4.08 -9.16 -1.10
N GLU A 23 -4.18 -8.68 -2.34
CA GLU A 23 -3.00 -8.47 -3.18
C GLU A 23 -2.08 -7.39 -2.60
N GLY A 24 -2.64 -6.28 -2.10
CA GLY A 24 -1.87 -5.26 -1.38
C GLY A 24 -1.14 -5.79 -0.14
N ALA A 25 -1.71 -6.75 0.59
CA ALA A 25 -1.05 -7.40 1.70
C ALA A 25 0.18 -8.22 1.27
N THR A 26 0.19 -8.77 0.05
CA THR A 26 1.38 -9.47 -0.47
C THR A 26 2.57 -8.52 -0.68
N VAL A 27 2.29 -7.28 -1.07
CA VAL A 27 3.30 -6.22 -1.24
C VAL A 27 3.84 -5.76 0.11
N LEU A 28 3.02 -5.74 1.15
CA LEU A 28 3.47 -5.43 2.51
C LEU A 28 4.26 -6.56 3.16
N ALA A 29 4.05 -7.80 2.72
CA ALA A 29 4.78 -8.97 3.18
C ALA A 29 6.10 -9.19 2.43
N ASP A 30 6.37 -8.42 1.39
CA ASP A 30 7.58 -8.53 0.57
C ASP A 30 8.76 -7.81 1.26
N PRO A 31 9.88 -8.50 1.55
CA PRO A 31 11.02 -7.90 2.26
C PRO A 31 11.80 -6.89 1.42
N LEU A 32 11.59 -6.87 0.10
CA LEU A 32 12.17 -5.88 -0.81
C LEU A 32 11.27 -4.67 -1.01
N ALA A 33 10.15 -4.60 -0.28
CA ALA A 33 9.20 -3.52 -0.40
C ALA A 33 9.75 -2.22 0.19
N ILE A 34 9.65 -1.15 -0.59
CA ILE A 34 10.13 0.16 -0.18
C ILE A 34 8.98 0.87 0.53
N THR A 35 9.18 1.25 1.80
CA THR A 35 8.15 1.91 2.61
C THR A 35 8.57 3.32 2.96
N TYR A 36 7.73 4.29 2.61
CA TYR A 36 7.91 5.70 2.86
C TYR A 36 6.93 6.18 3.93
N HIS A 37 7.38 7.07 4.81
CA HIS A 37 6.49 7.77 5.72
C HIS A 37 5.81 8.92 4.97
N ASP A 38 4.50 9.05 5.09
CA ASP A 38 3.69 10.11 4.48
C ASP A 38 3.18 11.07 5.57
N PRO A 39 4.05 11.99 6.07
CA PRO A 39 3.73 12.85 7.21
C PRO A 39 2.70 13.94 6.88
N ASP A 40 2.46 14.24 5.60
CA ASP A 40 1.62 15.36 5.16
C ASP A 40 0.11 15.11 5.41
N HIS A 41 -0.30 13.84 5.57
CA HIS A 41 -1.71 13.47 5.54
C HIS A 41 -2.38 13.18 6.88
N SER A 42 -1.71 13.28 8.03
CA SER A 42 -2.38 13.03 9.32
C SER A 42 -1.69 13.67 10.53
N VAL A 43 -2.43 14.55 11.21
CA VAL A 43 -2.07 15.13 12.52
C VAL A 43 -2.23 14.10 13.67
N SER A 44 -2.81 12.92 13.41
CA SER A 44 -3.20 11.94 14.45
C SER A 44 -2.83 10.46 14.20
N GLU A 45 -2.51 10.02 12.98
CA GLU A 45 -2.15 8.62 12.67
C GLU A 45 -0.98 8.58 11.67
N GLN A 46 0.09 7.85 12.00
CA GLN A 46 1.22 7.68 11.08
C GLN A 46 0.78 6.89 9.84
N ARG A 47 0.93 7.50 8.66
CA ARG A 47 0.63 6.87 7.38
C ARG A 47 1.91 6.50 6.67
N PHE A 48 1.88 5.32 6.10
CA PHE A 48 2.98 4.73 5.36
C PHE A 48 2.50 4.37 3.97
N VAL A 49 3.39 4.54 3.00
CA VAL A 49 3.16 4.14 1.61
C VAL A 49 4.23 3.13 1.26
N THR A 50 3.80 1.91 0.95
CA THR A 50 4.69 0.84 0.51
C THR A 50 4.55 0.62 -0.98
N VAL A 51 5.69 0.50 -1.66
CA VAL A 51 5.77 0.20 -3.09
C VAL A 51 6.58 -1.07 -3.27
N SER A 52 5.97 -2.08 -3.88
CA SER A 52 6.67 -3.31 -4.31
C SER A 52 5.93 -4.00 -5.44
N LEU A 53 6.56 -5.03 -5.99
CA LEU A 53 5.98 -5.94 -6.97
C LEU A 53 5.00 -6.90 -6.27
N SER A 54 3.76 -6.94 -6.71
CA SER A 54 2.81 -7.97 -6.26
C SER A 54 3.15 -9.33 -6.85
N GLN A 55 2.64 -10.40 -6.24
CA GLN A 55 2.76 -11.76 -6.78
C GLN A 55 2.15 -11.91 -8.19
N ALA A 56 1.26 -11.00 -8.58
CA ALA A 56 0.69 -10.94 -9.93
C ALA A 56 1.61 -10.24 -10.96
N GLY A 57 2.84 -9.87 -10.56
CA GLY A 57 3.84 -9.25 -11.43
C GLY A 57 3.57 -7.78 -11.74
N ARG A 58 2.86 -7.06 -10.85
CA ARG A 58 2.54 -5.64 -11.03
C ARG A 58 3.06 -4.82 -9.86
N VAL A 59 3.63 -3.66 -10.13
CA VAL A 59 4.07 -2.77 -9.05
C VAL A 59 2.85 -2.09 -8.45
N LEU A 60 2.64 -2.28 -7.15
CA LEU A 60 1.54 -1.66 -6.41
C LEU A 60 2.06 -0.62 -5.43
N VAL A 61 1.23 0.39 -5.21
CA VAL A 61 1.37 1.39 -4.15
C VAL A 61 0.27 1.10 -3.12
N VAL A 62 0.68 0.79 -1.90
CA VAL A 62 -0.19 0.42 -0.79
C VAL A 62 -0.05 1.44 0.33
N ALA A 63 -1.10 2.22 0.56
CA ALA A 63 -1.16 3.10 1.72
C ALA A 63 -1.70 2.32 2.92
N HIS A 64 -0.99 2.37 4.03
CA HIS A 64 -1.34 1.68 5.26
C HIS A 64 -1.00 2.53 6.48
N THR A 65 -1.51 2.12 7.63
CA THR A 65 -1.10 2.64 8.93
C THR A 65 -0.68 1.48 9.80
N ASP A 66 0.43 1.67 10.51
CA ASP A 66 0.96 0.69 11.44
C ASP A 66 0.36 0.95 12.83
N ARG A 67 -0.18 -0.10 13.44
CA ARG A 67 -0.74 -0.09 14.80
C ARG A 67 0.00 -1.11 15.68
N GLY A 68 1.32 -1.19 15.53
CA GLY A 68 2.19 -2.12 16.25
C GLY A 68 2.14 -3.52 15.63
N GLU A 69 1.23 -4.37 16.12
CA GLU A 69 1.12 -5.75 15.64
C GLU A 69 0.18 -5.90 14.43
N ASN A 70 -0.64 -4.88 14.19
CA ASN A 70 -1.64 -4.85 13.14
C ASN A 70 -1.32 -3.76 12.11
N ILE A 71 -1.44 -4.13 10.84
CA ILE A 71 -1.32 -3.19 9.72
C ILE A 71 -2.70 -2.99 9.13
N ARG A 72 -3.19 -1.75 9.16
CA ARG A 72 -4.47 -1.40 8.53
C ARG A 72 -4.24 -0.89 7.12
N ILE A 73 -4.71 -1.64 6.13
CA ILE A 73 -4.65 -1.23 4.72
C ILE A 73 -5.71 -0.16 4.46
N ILE A 74 -5.26 0.99 3.94
CA ILE A 74 -6.10 2.16 3.66
C ILE A 74 -6.46 2.19 2.17
N SER A 75 -5.51 1.95 1.28
CA SER A 75 -5.72 1.86 -0.17
C SER A 75 -4.64 1.01 -0.83
N ALA A 76 -4.97 0.44 -1.99
CA ALA A 76 -4.02 -0.32 -2.81
C ALA A 76 -4.31 -0.03 -4.28
N ARG A 77 -3.30 0.32 -5.06
CA ARG A 77 -3.46 0.60 -6.49
C ARG A 77 -2.22 0.21 -7.26
N CYS A 78 -2.36 -0.06 -8.55
CA CYS A 78 -1.20 -0.15 -9.43
C CYS A 78 -0.50 1.21 -9.47
N THR A 79 0.82 1.19 -9.39
CA THR A 79 1.62 2.38 -9.66
C THR A 79 1.49 2.74 -11.15
N THR A 80 1.59 4.03 -11.46
CA THR A 80 1.84 4.45 -12.84
C THR A 80 3.34 4.44 -13.10
N LYS A 81 3.77 4.26 -14.36
CA LYS A 81 5.21 4.29 -14.71
C LYS A 81 5.93 5.56 -14.23
N ARG A 82 5.20 6.67 -14.11
CA ARG A 82 5.71 7.96 -13.63
C ARG A 82 5.91 7.97 -12.12
N GLU A 83 5.02 7.34 -11.37
CA GLU A 83 5.15 7.20 -9.91
C GLU A 83 6.22 6.18 -9.54
N GLN A 84 6.31 5.07 -10.29
CA GLN A 84 7.41 4.11 -10.12
C GLN A 84 8.77 4.82 -10.20
N ARG A 85 8.96 5.62 -11.26
CA ARG A 85 10.18 6.39 -11.46
C ARG A 85 10.42 7.42 -10.36
N TYR A 86 9.37 8.09 -9.87
CA TYR A 86 9.50 9.03 -8.76
C TYR A 86 9.98 8.35 -7.48
N TYR A 87 9.44 7.16 -7.16
CA TYR A 87 9.89 6.40 -5.98
C TYR A 87 11.28 5.78 -6.18
N GLU A 88 11.61 5.33 -7.39
CA GLU A 88 12.95 4.80 -7.75
C GLU A 88 14.05 5.89 -7.77
N GLU A 89 13.74 7.12 -8.20
CA GLU A 89 14.72 8.23 -8.31
C GLU A 89 14.90 9.05 -7.03
N ASN A 90 14.00 8.91 -6.04
CA ASN A 90 14.12 9.58 -4.72
C ASN A 90 14.69 8.65 -3.63
N GLU A 91 15.39 7.59 -4.04
CA GLU A 91 16.24 6.73 -3.22
C GLU A 91 17.71 7.10 -3.40
#